data_AF-A0A350RH05-F1
#
_entry.id   AF-A0A350RH05-F1
#
_cell.length_a   1.000
_cell.length_b   1.000
_cell.length_c   1.000
_cell.angle_alpha   90.00
_cell.angle_beta   90.00
_cell.angle_gamma   90.00
#
_symmetry.space_group_name_H-M   'P 1'
#
loop_
_entity.id
_entity.type
_entity.pdbx_description
1 polymer ?
#
loop_
_entity_poly.entity_id
_entity_poly.type
_entity_poly.pdbx_seq_one_letter_code
_entity_poly.pdbx_strand_id
1 'polypeptide(L)'
;RDIGGGGVEVSFLDERTTLPGGPALMALRTGAALLPTAVYFESNGKHLGLVRPPIDVTRTGTIKQDVTRVTSRVAEELEFLIRRDPEQWHLFQPNWPSDLANQT
;
A
#
# COMPACT_ATOMS: atom_id res chain seq x y z
N ARG A 1 2.93 -5.94 -3.42
CA ARG A 1 2.75 -7.15 -2.58
C ARG A 1 4.06 -7.46 -1.85
N ASP A 2 3.99 -8.03 -0.65
CA ASP A 2 5.16 -8.64 0.00
C ASP A 2 5.58 -9.94 -0.70
N ILE A 3 6.85 -10.03 -1.09
CA ILE A 3 7.43 -11.18 -1.79
C ILE A 3 8.34 -12.01 -0.86
N GLY A 4 8.85 -11.40 0.23
CA GLY A 4 9.89 -11.99 1.07
C GLY A 4 9.38 -12.68 2.34
N GLY A 5 8.07 -12.65 2.61
CA GLY A 5 7.45 -13.28 3.79
C GLY A 5 7.66 -12.51 5.11
N GLY A 6 8.17 -11.28 5.04
CA GLY A 6 8.41 -10.39 6.18
C GLY A 6 7.51 -9.16 6.19
N GLY A 7 6.44 -9.17 5.40
CA GLY A 7 5.51 -8.05 5.25
C GLY A 7 4.72 -7.76 6.52
N VAL A 8 4.20 -6.55 6.57
CA VAL A 8 3.32 -6.08 7.63
C VAL A 8 1.90 -6.50 7.29
N GLU A 9 1.24 -7.21 8.21
CA GLU A 9 -0.17 -7.53 8.09
C GLU A 9 -1.02 -6.25 8.14
N VAL A 10 -1.91 -6.11 7.16
CA VAL A 10 -2.85 -4.99 7.03
C VAL A 10 -4.23 -5.50 6.61
N SER A 11 -5.26 -4.69 6.83
CA SER A 11 -6.52 -4.81 6.10
C SER A 11 -6.39 -4.03 4.79
N PHE A 12 -6.76 -4.65 3.67
CA PHE A 12 -6.64 -4.07 2.34
C PHE A 12 -7.76 -4.60 1.44
N LEU A 13 -8.63 -3.70 0.98
CA LEU A 13 -9.86 -3.98 0.24
C LEU A 13 -10.73 -5.01 0.97
N ASP A 14 -11.02 -4.73 2.25
CA ASP A 14 -11.87 -5.53 3.14
C ASP A 14 -11.34 -6.94 3.46
N GLU A 15 -10.12 -7.28 3.04
CA GLU A 15 -9.46 -8.57 3.31
C GLU A 15 -8.08 -8.40 3.96
N ARG A 16 -7.58 -9.45 4.63
CA ARG A 16 -6.26 -9.44 5.26
C ARG A 16 -5.16 -9.80 4.26
N THR A 17 -4.08 -9.03 4.22
CA THR A 17 -2.88 -9.32 3.41
C THR A 17 -1.62 -8.75 4.06
N THR A 18 -0.46 -8.95 3.44
CA THR A 18 0.81 -8.36 3.85
C THR A 18 1.35 -7.36 2.81
N LEU A 19 1.78 -6.19 3.30
CA LEU A 19 2.45 -5.17 2.50
C LEU A 19 3.90 -4.96 2.98
N PRO A 20 4.83 -4.55 2.10
CA PRO A 20 6.20 -4.27 2.51
C PRO A 20 6.26 -3.07 3.46
N GLY A 21 6.84 -3.25 4.65
CA GLY A 21 7.02 -2.18 5.64
C GLY A 21 8.18 -1.21 5.35
N GLY A 22 8.94 -1.45 4.28
CA GLY A 22 10.14 -0.68 3.91
C GLY A 22 9.89 0.83 3.76
N PRO A 23 8.87 1.28 3.01
CA PRO A 23 8.58 2.71 2.85
C PRO A 23 8.26 3.39 4.18
N ALA A 24 7.44 2.76 5.04
CA ALA A 24 7.12 3.25 6.37
C ALA A 24 8.37 3.36 7.24
N LEU A 25 9.20 2.30 7.28
CA LEU A 25 10.44 2.28 8.05
C LEU A 25 11.41 3.38 7.61
N MET A 26 11.56 3.59 6.31
CA MET A 26 12.43 4.63 5.77
C MET A 26 11.96 6.02 6.18
N ALA A 27 10.68 6.35 5.98
CA ALA A 27 10.12 7.63 6.38
C ALA A 27 10.28 7.90 7.89
N LEU A 28 10.00 6.88 8.73
CA LEU A 28 10.16 6.97 10.18
C LEU A 28 11.61 7.17 10.64
N ARG A 29 12.59 6.65 9.89
CA ARG A 29 14.02 6.76 10.23
C ARG A 29 14.64 8.07 9.75
N THR A 30 14.20 8.58 8.60
CA THR A 30 14.84 9.73 7.95
C THR A 30 14.06 11.02 8.12
N GLY A 31 12.78 10.95 8.51
CA GLY A 31 11.88 12.10 8.49
C GLY A 31 11.42 12.50 7.08
N ALA A 32 11.71 11.69 6.05
CA ALA A 32 11.24 11.96 4.70
C ALA A 32 9.72 11.84 4.60
N ALA A 33 9.13 12.69 3.75
CA ALA A 33 7.70 12.61 3.44
C ALA A 33 7.38 11.28 2.73
N LEU A 34 6.34 10.59 3.19
CA LEU A 34 5.81 9.40 2.54
C LEU A 34 4.55 9.76 1.76
N LEU A 35 4.66 9.80 0.43
CA LEU A 35 3.59 10.22 -0.48
C LEU A 35 3.01 8.99 -1.21
N PRO A 36 1.72 8.67 -1.01
CA PRO A 36 1.03 7.67 -1.83
C PRO A 36 0.82 8.21 -3.25
N THR A 37 1.04 7.36 -4.25
CA THR A 37 0.93 7.77 -5.65
C THR A 37 0.35 6.66 -6.52
N ALA A 38 -0.37 7.06 -7.57
CA ALA A 38 -0.77 6.17 -8.66
C ALA A 38 -0.59 6.87 -10.01
N VAL A 39 -0.52 6.08 -11.08
CA VAL A 39 -0.47 6.54 -12.45
C VAL A 39 -1.59 5.85 -13.21
N TYR A 40 -2.40 6.62 -13.93
CA TYR A 40 -3.51 6.13 -14.73
C TYR A 40 -3.26 6.43 -16.21
N PHE A 41 -3.62 5.50 -17.08
CA PHE A 41 -3.81 5.73 -18.50
C PHE A 41 -5.06 6.59 -18.73
N GLU A 42 -4.95 7.58 -19.62
CA GLU A 42 -6.07 8.40 -20.08
C GLU A 42 -6.44 8.04 -21.53
N SER A 43 -7.70 8.24 -21.90
CA SER A 43 -8.22 7.96 -23.25
C SER A 43 -7.55 8.77 -24.36
N ASN A 44 -6.89 9.88 -24.01
CA ASN A 44 -6.12 10.74 -24.91
C ASN A 44 -4.69 10.21 -25.18
N GLY A 45 -4.33 9.02 -24.68
CA GLY A 45 -3.00 8.42 -24.81
C GLY A 45 -1.95 8.99 -23.84
N LYS A 46 -2.34 9.83 -22.88
CA LYS A 46 -1.47 10.37 -21.83
C LYS A 46 -1.59 9.57 -20.54
N HIS A 47 -0.80 9.97 -19.56
CA HIS A 47 -0.83 9.44 -18.20
C HIS A 47 -1.15 10.54 -17.20
N LEU A 48 -2.02 10.24 -16.25
CA LEU A 48 -2.29 11.07 -15.09
C LEU A 48 -1.53 10.53 -13.88
N GLY A 49 -0.50 11.26 -13.43
CA GLY A 49 0.15 11.01 -12.15
C GLY A 49 -0.62 11.68 -11.02
N LEU A 50 -1.12 10.91 -10.06
CA LEU A 50 -1.83 11.40 -8.89
C LEU A 50 -0.95 11.21 -7.64
N VAL A 51 -0.66 12.31 -6.96
CA VAL A 51 0.06 12.33 -5.68
C VAL A 51 -0.91 12.72 -4.56
N ARG A 52 -1.01 11.88 -3.55
CA ARG A 52 -1.85 12.12 -2.36
C ARG A 52 -1.08 12.93 -1.31
N PRO A 53 -1.77 13.56 -0.35
CA PRO A 53 -1.11 14.21 0.79
C PRO A 53 -0.15 13.25 1.52
N PRO A 54 0.91 13.76 2.16
CA PRO A 54 1.85 12.93 2.91
C PRO A 54 1.14 12.21 4.06
N ILE A 55 1.49 10.94 4.25
CA ILE A 55 1.05 10.16 5.41
C ILE A 55 1.74 10.69 6.67
N ASP A 56 1.00 10.78 7.77
CA ASP A 56 1.55 11.13 9.07
C ASP A 56 2.45 10.00 9.62
N VAL A 57 3.75 10.28 9.63
CA VAL A 57 4.81 9.41 10.15
C VAL A 57 5.34 9.87 11.50
N THR A 58 4.60 10.70 12.23
CA THR A 58 4.94 11.07 13.60
C THR A 58 5.12 9.82 14.45
N ARG A 59 6.22 9.75 15.21
CA ARG A 59 6.49 8.59 16.07
C ARG A 59 5.57 8.60 17.28
N THR A 60 4.88 7.49 17.51
CA THR A 60 3.91 7.35 18.59
C THR A 60 4.22 6.17 19.51
N GLY A 61 5.17 5.32 19.15
CA GLY A 61 5.56 4.18 19.97
C GLY A 61 6.87 3.53 19.53
N THR A 62 6.93 2.21 19.67
CA THR A 62 8.08 1.46 19.17
C THR A 62 8.14 1.53 17.65
N ILE A 63 9.35 1.40 17.09
CA ILE A 63 9.52 1.43 15.63
C ILE A 63 8.65 0.38 14.93
N LYS A 64 8.47 -0.80 15.55
CA LYS A 64 7.63 -1.86 15.01
C LYS A 64 6.16 -1.45 14.94
N GLN A 65 5.63 -0.86 16.03
CA GLN A 65 4.24 -0.39 16.08
C GLN A 65 3.99 0.74 15.09
N ASP A 66 4.91 1.70 14.99
CA ASP A 66 4.79 2.80 14.04
C ASP A 66 4.88 2.31 12.58
N VAL A 67 5.77 1.36 12.27
CA VAL A 67 5.82 0.73 10.93
C VAL A 67 4.49 0.06 10.60
N THR A 68 3.90 -0.69 11.55
CA THR A 68 2.59 -1.30 11.33
C THR A 68 1.52 -0.26 11.04
N ARG A 69 1.38 0.75 11.91
CA ARG A 69 0.40 1.84 11.75
C ARG A 69 0.54 2.58 10.43
N VAL A 70 1.75 3.00 10.09
CA VAL A 70 2.01 3.76 8.84
C VAL A 70 1.76 2.89 7.63
N THR A 71 2.13 1.60 7.65
CA THR A 71 1.84 0.69 6.52
C THR A 71 0.34 0.44 6.35
N SER A 72 -0.43 0.38 7.44
CA SER A 72 -1.90 0.34 7.36
C SER A 72 -2.47 1.60 6.69
N ARG A 73 -1.94 2.79 7.01
CA ARG A 73 -2.33 4.03 6.30
C ARG A 73 -1.96 4.03 4.83
N VAL A 74 -0.81 3.43 4.47
CA VAL A 74 -0.45 3.21 3.06
C VAL A 74 -1.50 2.32 2.39
N ALA A 75 -1.94 1.25 3.04
CA ALA A 75 -2.99 0.39 2.49
C ALA A 75 -4.27 1.17 2.21
N GLU A 76 -4.75 1.96 3.17
CA GLU A 76 -5.95 2.82 3.01
C GLU A 76 -5.83 3.79 1.81
N GLU A 77 -4.69 4.45 1.66
CA GLU A 77 -4.46 5.37 0.53
C GLU A 77 -4.33 4.62 -0.82
N LEU A 78 -3.75 3.43 -0.81
CA LEU A 78 -3.75 2.56 -2.00
C LEU A 78 -5.17 2.12 -2.36
N GLU A 79 -6.03 1.79 -1.40
CA GLU A 79 -7.43 1.48 -1.67
C GLU A 79 -8.16 2.64 -2.33
N PHE A 80 -7.97 3.86 -1.82
CA PHE A 80 -8.53 5.07 -2.43
C PHE A 80 -8.08 5.21 -3.90
N LEU A 81 -6.78 5.01 -4.16
CA LEU A 81 -6.21 5.11 -5.49
C LEU A 81 -6.69 3.99 -6.43
N ILE A 82 -6.83 2.76 -5.95
CA ILE A 82 -7.32 1.62 -6.74
C ILE A 82 -8.81 1.79 -7.04
N ARG A 83 -9.63 2.16 -6.05
CA ARG A 83 -11.09 2.36 -6.22
C ARG A 83 -11.43 3.44 -7.25
N ARG A 84 -10.51 4.38 -7.51
CA ARG A 84 -10.69 5.41 -8.55
C ARG A 84 -10.82 4.79 -9.95
N ASP A 85 -10.02 3.79 -10.26
CA ASP A 85 -9.97 3.15 -11.57
C ASP A 85 -9.43 1.70 -11.42
N PRO A 86 -10.28 0.77 -10.96
CA PRO A 86 -9.84 -0.55 -10.53
C PRO A 86 -9.34 -1.42 -11.68
N GLU A 87 -9.85 -1.23 -12.91
CA GLU A 87 -9.39 -1.99 -14.08
C GLU A 87 -7.92 -1.72 -14.44
N GLN A 88 -7.36 -0.60 -13.99
CA GLN A 88 -5.96 -0.24 -14.23
C GLN A 88 -4.98 -0.81 -13.19
N TRP A 89 -5.48 -1.49 -12.16
CA TRP A 89 -4.62 -2.13 -11.18
C TRP A 89 -4.12 -3.48 -11.68
N HIS A 90 -2.89 -3.50 -12.18
CA HIS A 90 -2.23 -4.68 -12.74
C HIS A 90 -1.78 -5.68 -11.68
N LEU A 91 -2.73 -6.34 -11.03
CA LEU A 91 -2.49 -7.41 -10.06
C LEU A 91 -2.92 -8.77 -10.65
N PHE A 92 -1.99 -9.44 -11.32
CA PHE A 92 -2.26 -10.75 -11.95
C PHE A 92 -1.87 -11.95 -11.09
N GLN A 93 -1.32 -11.71 -9.91
CA GLN A 93 -0.88 -12.75 -8.97
C GLN A 93 -1.76 -12.71 -7.73
N PRO A 94 -1.97 -13.86 -7.04
CA PRO A 94 -2.61 -13.88 -5.74
C PRO A 94 -2.04 -12.79 -4.83
N ASN A 95 -2.87 -12.04 -4.15
CA ASN A 95 -2.42 -10.98 -3.25
C ASN A 95 -2.96 -11.18 -1.84
N TRP A 96 -4.10 -11.86 -1.70
CA TRP A 96 -4.63 -12.26 -0.40
C TRP A 96 -4.38 -13.74 -0.14
N PRO A 97 -4.20 -14.16 1.13
CA PRO A 97 -4.11 -15.58 1.47
C PRO A 97 -5.35 -16.38 1.05
N SER A 98 -6.52 -15.75 1.02
CA SER A 98 -7.81 -16.31 0.55
C SER A 98 -7.76 -16.73 -0.92
N ASP A 99 -7.01 -16.03 -1.78
CA ASP A 99 -6.85 -16.36 -3.21
C ASP A 99 -6.23 -17.76 -3.43
N LEU A 100 -5.43 -18.22 -2.47
CA LEU A 100 -4.77 -19.53 -2.50
C LEU A 100 -5.61 -20.62 -1.85
N ALA A 101 -6.49 -20.26 -0.91
CA ALA A 101 -7.36 -21.21 -0.19
C ALA A 101 -8.41 -21.86 -1.11
N ASN A 102 -8.83 -21.16 -2.17
CA ASN A 102 -9.82 -21.64 -3.15
C ASN A 102 -9.22 -22.53 -4.26
N GLN A 103 -7.93 -22.91 -4.16
CA GLN A 103 -7.23 -23.73 -5.15
C GLN A 103 -6.97 -25.18 -4.67
N THR A 104 -7.61 -25.58 -3.57
CA THR A 104 -7.54 -26.92 -2.94
C THR A 104 -8.94 -27.51 -2.82
#